data_AF-A0A821GG70-F1
#
_entry.id   AF-A0A821GG70-F1
#
_cell.length_a   1.000
_cell.length_b   1.000
_cell.length_c   1.000
_cell.angle_alpha   90.00
_cell.angle_beta   90.00
_cell.angle_gamma   90.00
#
_symmetry.space_group_name_H-M   'P 1'
#
loop_
_entity.id
_entity.type
_entity.pdbx_description
1 polymer ?
#
loop_
_entity_poly.entity_id
_entity_poly.type
_entity_poly.pdbx_seq_one_letter_code
_entity_poly.pdbx_strand_id
1 'polypeptide(L)'
;MEDLGLNVVFPPFLNGRKQFTTTAANQSRFVTKVRWVVEAANGRIKQFKFLANTVANSSLPHLEQYLSIVCSIINRYRPPIKTSSIQDTVIADQMISLRNQKKNFEAFLQKNNLKKTSTWEMIDHSDILHEFPIMTEDEIINNITLGIYQLKRARSYAEECSTTTDLTAAVNYKIQRCQEFPNIIRVA
;
A
#
# COMPACT_ATOMS: atom_id res chain seq x y z
N MET A 1 -17.74 -2.70 -19.77
CA MET A 1 -16.64 -1.91 -19.15
C MET A 1 -15.70 -1.39 -20.23
N GLU A 2 -15.27 -2.25 -21.15
CA GLU A 2 -14.50 -1.84 -22.32
C GLU A 2 -15.28 -0.87 -23.23
N ASP A 3 -16.60 -1.07 -23.36
CA ASP A 3 -17.50 -0.13 -24.08
C ASP A 3 -17.59 1.27 -23.45
N LEU A 4 -17.17 1.41 -22.18
CA LEU A 4 -17.07 2.69 -21.47
C LEU A 4 -15.67 3.29 -21.57
N GLY A 5 -14.77 2.68 -22.36
CA GLY A 5 -13.36 3.07 -22.46
C GLY A 5 -12.52 2.70 -21.24
N LEU A 6 -13.03 1.83 -20.34
CA LEU A 6 -12.35 1.43 -19.13
C LEU A 6 -11.62 0.11 -19.33
N ASN A 7 -10.33 0.07 -18.96
CA ASN A 7 -9.51 -1.13 -19.00
C ASN A 7 -9.62 -1.91 -17.68
N VAL A 8 -10.03 -3.18 -17.75
CA VAL A 8 -10.12 -4.07 -16.59
C VAL A 8 -8.77 -4.72 -16.34
N VAL A 9 -8.17 -4.46 -15.17
CA VAL A 9 -6.86 -4.99 -14.82
C VAL A 9 -6.94 -5.78 -13.52
N PHE A 10 -6.48 -7.03 -13.57
CA PHE A 10 -6.28 -7.85 -12.39
C PHE A 10 -4.83 -7.74 -11.89
N PRO A 11 -4.60 -7.78 -10.57
CA PRO A 11 -3.24 -7.89 -10.05
C PRO A 11 -2.66 -9.25 -10.49
N PRO A 12 -1.39 -9.30 -10.90
CA PRO A 12 -0.76 -10.55 -11.32
C PRO A 12 -0.67 -11.54 -10.16
N PHE A 13 -0.72 -12.83 -10.49
CA PHE A 13 -0.53 -13.92 -9.53
C PHE A 13 0.90 -14.44 -9.56
N LEU A 14 1.38 -14.95 -8.42
CA LEU A 14 2.75 -15.48 -8.29
C LEU A 14 2.97 -16.77 -9.10
N ASN A 15 1.89 -17.53 -9.38
CA ASN A 15 1.92 -18.75 -10.21
C ASN A 15 3.07 -19.71 -9.84
N GLY A 16 3.23 -20.00 -8.53
CA GLY A 16 4.28 -20.89 -8.01
C GLY A 16 5.67 -20.28 -7.88
N ARG A 17 5.87 -19.00 -8.24
CA ARG A 17 7.14 -18.28 -8.01
C ARG A 17 7.17 -17.67 -6.62
N LYS A 18 8.37 -17.53 -6.05
CA LYS A 18 8.54 -16.84 -4.75
C LYS A 18 8.34 -15.32 -4.85
N GLN A 19 8.55 -14.71 -6.01
CA GLN A 19 8.46 -13.26 -6.21
C GLN A 19 7.94 -12.90 -7.61
N PHE A 20 7.37 -11.71 -7.74
CA PHE A 20 6.96 -11.14 -9.02
C PHE A 20 8.17 -10.71 -9.86
N THR A 21 8.01 -10.74 -11.19
CA THR A 21 8.95 -10.02 -12.08
C THR A 21 8.81 -8.51 -11.88
N THR A 22 9.83 -7.72 -12.23
CA THR A 22 9.79 -6.25 -12.10
C THR A 22 8.55 -5.65 -12.77
N THR A 23 8.20 -6.12 -13.97
CA THR A 23 7.02 -5.67 -14.71
C THR A 23 5.72 -6.02 -13.98
N ALA A 24 5.58 -7.26 -13.50
CA ALA A 24 4.41 -7.71 -12.76
C ALA A 24 4.27 -6.98 -11.40
N ALA A 25 5.38 -6.78 -10.70
CA ALA A 25 5.42 -6.02 -9.45
C ALA A 25 4.96 -4.58 -9.66
N ASN A 26 5.44 -3.92 -10.72
CA ASN A 26 5.02 -2.57 -11.07
C ASN A 26 3.52 -2.51 -11.40
N GLN A 27 3.01 -3.44 -12.21
CA GLN A 27 1.58 -3.54 -12.49
C GLN A 27 0.74 -3.75 -11.21
N SER A 28 1.20 -4.62 -10.31
CA SER A 28 0.54 -4.88 -9.02
C SER A 28 0.47 -3.65 -8.12
N ARG A 29 1.54 -2.83 -8.08
CA ARG A 29 1.57 -1.56 -7.34
C ARG A 29 0.51 -0.58 -7.85
N PHE A 30 0.33 -0.48 -9.17
CA PHE A 30 -0.72 0.36 -9.76
C PHE A 30 -2.12 -0.07 -9.35
N VAL A 31 -2.43 -1.36 -9.48
CA VAL A 31 -3.71 -1.91 -9.06
C VAL A 31 -3.94 -1.64 -7.56
N THR A 32 -2.91 -1.84 -6.74
CA THR A 32 -2.97 -1.62 -5.29
C THR A 32 -3.21 -0.15 -4.93
N LYS A 33 -2.66 0.80 -5.68
CA LYS A 33 -2.91 2.24 -5.45
C LYS A 33 -4.38 2.62 -5.66
N VAL A 34 -5.03 2.05 -6.67
CA VAL A 34 -6.47 2.31 -6.96
C VAL A 34 -7.39 1.48 -6.06
N ARG A 35 -6.90 0.34 -5.54
CA ARG A 35 -7.66 -0.58 -4.68
C ARG A 35 -8.29 0.11 -3.46
N TRP A 36 -7.62 1.11 -2.88
CA TRP A 36 -8.14 1.87 -1.74
C TRP A 36 -9.56 2.41 -1.99
N VAL A 37 -9.84 2.96 -3.17
CA VAL A 37 -11.17 3.54 -3.48
C VAL A 37 -12.24 2.44 -3.53
N VAL A 38 -11.89 1.29 -4.10
CA VAL A 38 -12.76 0.11 -4.17
C VAL A 38 -13.00 -0.45 -2.77
N GLU A 39 -11.97 -0.56 -1.94
CA GLU A 39 -12.08 -1.01 -0.54
C GLU A 39 -12.92 -0.05 0.30
N ALA A 40 -12.78 1.26 0.11
CA ALA A 40 -13.60 2.25 0.79
C ALA A 40 -15.08 2.15 0.37
N ALA A 41 -15.36 1.93 -0.92
CA ALA A 41 -16.72 1.70 -1.41
C ALA A 41 -17.32 0.42 -0.81
N ASN A 42 -16.56 -0.68 -0.85
CA ASN A 42 -16.96 -1.95 -0.22
C ASN A 42 -17.17 -1.79 1.28
N GLY A 43 -16.35 -0.98 1.96
CA GLY A 43 -16.50 -0.64 3.36
C GLY A 43 -17.85 0.02 3.65
N ARG A 44 -18.31 0.94 2.79
CA ARG A 44 -19.64 1.57 2.92
C ARG A 44 -20.77 0.56 2.71
N ILE A 45 -20.66 -0.32 1.71
CA ILE A 45 -21.65 -1.37 1.45
C ILE A 45 -21.75 -2.33 2.65
N LYS A 46 -20.62 -2.71 3.22
CA LYS A 46 -20.55 -3.58 4.41
C LYS A 46 -21.02 -2.94 5.71
N GLN A 47 -21.39 -1.65 5.73
CA GLN A 47 -22.09 -1.06 6.89
C GLN A 47 -23.55 -1.55 6.99
N PHE A 48 -24.10 -2.07 5.89
CA PHE A 48 -25.44 -2.67 5.88
C PHE A 48 -25.33 -4.10 6.38
N LYS A 49 -25.91 -4.38 7.57
CA LYS A 49 -25.78 -5.67 8.29
C LYS A 49 -26.04 -6.91 7.42
N PHE A 50 -27.01 -6.81 6.50
CA PHE A 50 -27.33 -7.89 5.56
C PHE A 50 -26.15 -8.25 4.65
N LEU A 51 -25.40 -7.27 4.15
CA LEU A 51 -24.26 -7.44 3.25
C LEU A 51 -22.90 -7.54 3.97
N ALA A 52 -22.88 -7.30 5.29
CA ALA A 52 -21.67 -7.36 6.09
C ALA A 52 -21.18 -8.80 6.33
N ASN A 53 -22.13 -9.75 6.40
CA ASN A 53 -21.91 -11.14 6.79
C ASN A 53 -22.33 -12.10 5.67
N THR A 54 -22.49 -13.37 6.01
CA THR A 54 -22.98 -14.41 5.08
C THR A 54 -24.44 -14.18 4.72
N VAL A 55 -24.72 -14.11 3.42
CA VAL A 55 -26.08 -14.05 2.88
C VAL A 55 -26.63 -15.46 2.72
N ALA A 56 -27.87 -15.69 3.15
CA ALA A 56 -28.52 -16.99 2.97
C ALA A 56 -28.75 -17.30 1.48
N ASN A 57 -28.57 -18.57 1.08
CA ASN A 57 -28.71 -18.98 -0.32
C ASN A 57 -30.10 -18.67 -0.91
N SER A 58 -31.15 -18.68 -0.06
CA SER A 58 -32.51 -18.30 -0.45
C SER A 58 -32.63 -16.85 -0.92
N SER A 59 -31.70 -15.97 -0.53
CA SER A 59 -31.68 -14.56 -0.91
C SER A 59 -30.84 -14.27 -2.15
N LEU A 60 -30.11 -15.26 -2.68
CA LEU A 60 -29.28 -15.09 -3.89
C LEU A 60 -30.06 -14.58 -5.11
N PRO A 61 -31.31 -15.04 -5.38
CA PRO A 61 -32.08 -14.53 -6.52
C PRO A 61 -32.35 -13.01 -6.46
N HIS A 62 -32.30 -12.41 -5.27
CA HIS A 62 -32.60 -11.00 -5.04
C HIS A 62 -31.36 -10.18 -4.65
N LEU A 63 -30.19 -10.80 -4.58
CA LEU A 63 -28.97 -10.16 -4.06
C LEU A 63 -28.56 -8.95 -4.90
N GLU A 64 -28.70 -9.02 -6.22
CA GLU A 64 -28.44 -7.91 -7.13
C GLU A 64 -29.35 -6.72 -6.84
N GLN A 65 -30.64 -6.97 -6.59
CA GLN A 65 -31.60 -5.93 -6.27
C GLN A 65 -31.27 -5.28 -4.92
N TYR A 66 -30.92 -6.08 -3.91
CA TYR A 66 -30.49 -5.57 -2.61
C TYR A 66 -29.22 -4.71 -2.72
N LEU A 67 -28.24 -5.16 -3.50
CA LEU A 67 -27.01 -4.40 -3.74
C LEU A 67 -27.32 -3.09 -4.46
N SER A 68 -28.17 -3.12 -5.49
CA SER A 68 -28.61 -1.93 -6.23
C SER A 68 -29.28 -0.91 -5.31
N ILE A 69 -30.22 -1.34 -4.46
CA ILE A 69 -30.90 -0.48 -3.49
C ILE A 69 -29.88 0.15 -2.52
N VAL A 70 -28.99 -0.66 -1.94
CA VAL A 70 -27.96 -0.17 -1.02
C VAL A 70 -27.05 0.86 -1.68
N CYS A 71 -26.58 0.59 -2.91
CA CYS A 71 -25.76 1.51 -3.67
C CYS A 71 -26.52 2.81 -4.00
N SER A 72 -27.80 2.75 -4.35
CA SER A 72 -28.63 3.95 -4.56
C SER A 72 -28.74 4.81 -3.29
N ILE A 73 -28.96 4.18 -2.14
CA ILE A 73 -29.01 4.87 -0.84
C ILE A 73 -27.66 5.53 -0.53
N ILE A 74 -26.55 4.81 -0.70
CA ILE A 74 -25.20 5.36 -0.49
C ILE A 74 -24.97 6.57 -1.40
N ASN A 75 -25.27 6.44 -2.70
CA ASN A 75 -25.07 7.52 -3.67
C ASN A 75 -25.95 8.75 -3.39
N ARG A 76 -27.14 8.56 -2.84
CA ARG A 76 -28.07 9.65 -2.50
C ARG A 76 -27.66 10.41 -1.24
N TYR A 77 -27.22 9.68 -0.20
CA TYR A 77 -27.12 10.25 1.15
C TYR A 77 -25.68 10.34 1.69
N ARG A 78 -24.69 9.68 1.08
CA ARG A 78 -23.29 9.79 1.52
C ARG A 78 -22.54 10.76 0.60
N PRO A 79 -21.61 11.57 1.15
CA PRO A 79 -20.71 12.35 0.32
C PRO A 79 -19.83 11.42 -0.54
N PRO A 80 -19.28 11.89 -1.67
CA PRO A 80 -18.31 11.15 -2.46
C PRO A 80 -17.17 10.57 -1.60
N ILE A 81 -16.62 9.41 -1.98
CA ILE A 81 -15.50 8.79 -1.24
C ILE A 81 -14.28 9.70 -1.25
N LYS A 82 -14.04 10.33 -2.39
CA LYS A 82 -13.02 11.34 -2.60
C LYS A 82 -13.49 12.26 -3.71
N THR A 83 -13.33 13.56 -3.51
CA THR A 83 -13.49 14.55 -4.59
C THR A 83 -12.14 14.67 -5.28
N SER A 84 -12.13 14.56 -6.60
CA SER A 84 -10.91 14.72 -7.40
C SER A 84 -10.32 16.11 -7.21
N SER A 85 -9.02 16.17 -6.92
CA SER A 85 -8.25 17.40 -6.81
C SER A 85 -7.24 17.52 -7.95
N ILE A 86 -6.74 18.74 -8.20
CA ILE A 86 -5.65 18.98 -9.18
C ILE A 86 -4.38 18.19 -8.80
N GLN A 87 -4.15 17.94 -7.50
CA GLN A 87 -3.00 17.14 -7.06
C GLN A 87 -3.13 15.68 -7.49
N ASP A 88 -4.36 15.15 -7.60
CA ASP A 88 -4.59 13.77 -8.01
C ASP A 88 -4.18 13.52 -9.46
N THR A 89 -4.41 14.51 -10.34
CA THR A 89 -3.98 14.43 -11.74
C THR A 89 -2.46 14.48 -11.83
N VAL A 90 -1.82 15.38 -11.08
CA VAL A 90 -0.34 15.46 -11.00
C VAL A 90 0.26 14.13 -10.51
N ILE A 91 -0.30 13.54 -9.46
CA ILE A 91 0.15 12.24 -8.93
C ILE A 91 -0.07 11.14 -9.97
N ALA A 92 -1.21 11.12 -10.66
CA ALA A 92 -1.50 10.13 -11.70
C ALA A 92 -0.51 10.24 -12.88
N ASP A 93 -0.21 11.45 -13.33
CA ASP A 93 0.76 11.70 -14.41
C ASP A 93 2.18 11.30 -14.00
N GLN A 94 2.58 11.62 -12.77
CA GLN A 94 3.85 11.17 -12.20
C GLN A 94 3.92 9.64 -12.13
N MET A 95 2.84 8.98 -11.71
CA MET A 95 2.77 7.53 -11.70
C MET A 95 2.96 6.97 -13.12
N ILE A 96 2.21 7.47 -14.11
CA ILE A 96 2.29 7.01 -15.50
C ILE A 96 3.71 7.21 -16.06
N SER A 97 4.34 8.36 -15.81
CA SER A 97 5.71 8.61 -16.27
C SER A 97 6.72 7.65 -15.63
N LEU A 98 6.62 7.40 -14.33
CA LEU A 98 7.47 6.44 -13.60
C LEU A 98 7.25 4.99 -14.02
N ARG A 99 6.02 4.62 -14.44
CA ARG A 99 5.71 3.28 -14.96
C ARG A 99 6.47 2.99 -16.25
N ASN A 100 6.48 3.97 -17.15
CA ASN A 100 7.05 3.84 -18.48
C ASN A 100 8.56 4.09 -18.47
N GLN A 101 9.08 4.67 -17.40
CA GLN A 101 10.51 4.73 -17.16
C GLN A 101 11.02 3.31 -16.95
N LYS A 102 11.58 2.70 -18.00
CA LYS A 102 12.51 1.58 -17.88
C LYS A 102 13.70 2.09 -17.08
N LYS A 103 13.57 2.13 -15.75
CA LYS A 103 14.74 2.14 -14.89
C LYS A 103 15.38 0.79 -15.14
N ASN A 104 16.42 0.80 -15.95
CA ASN A 104 17.29 -0.35 -16.12
C ASN A 104 18.04 -0.48 -14.79
N PHE A 105 17.31 -0.93 -13.76
CA PHE A 105 17.79 -1.05 -12.39
C PHE A 105 19.02 -1.94 -12.39
N GLU A 106 19.06 -2.94 -13.27
CA GLU A 106 20.25 -3.74 -13.56
C GLU A 106 21.44 -2.89 -14.04
N ALA A 107 21.24 -1.99 -15.00
CA ALA A 107 22.29 -1.05 -15.44
C ALA A 107 22.70 -0.07 -14.32
N PHE A 108 21.76 0.37 -13.47
CA PHE A 108 22.08 1.18 -12.30
C PHE A 108 22.90 0.41 -11.25
N LEU A 109 22.54 -0.84 -10.97
CA LEU A 109 23.27 -1.73 -10.06
C LEU A 109 24.69 -1.97 -10.58
N GLN A 110 24.83 -2.27 -11.88
CA GLN A 110 26.14 -2.46 -12.52
C GLN A 110 26.98 -1.19 -12.50
N LYS A 111 26.40 -0.04 -12.87
CA LYS A 111 27.10 1.26 -12.88
C LYS A 111 27.64 1.65 -11.50
N ASN A 112 26.89 1.36 -10.44
CA ASN A 112 27.24 1.75 -9.08
C ASN A 112 27.94 0.63 -8.29
N ASN A 113 28.31 -0.48 -8.93
CA ASN A 113 28.88 -1.67 -8.29
C ASN A 113 28.10 -2.16 -7.06
N LEU A 114 26.78 -1.98 -7.08
CA LEU A 114 25.91 -2.35 -5.97
C LEU A 114 25.74 -3.87 -5.96
N LYS A 115 26.22 -4.51 -4.91
CA LYS A 115 26.05 -5.95 -4.72
C LYS A 115 24.57 -6.25 -4.45
N LYS A 116 24.10 -7.44 -4.86
CA LYS A 116 22.74 -7.92 -4.53
C LYS A 116 22.51 -8.06 -3.01
N THR A 117 23.59 -8.15 -2.24
CA THR A 117 23.57 -8.24 -0.78
C THR A 117 24.20 -7.00 -0.20
N SER A 118 23.39 -6.17 0.45
CA SER A 118 23.90 -5.03 1.23
C SER A 118 24.55 -5.50 2.51
N THR A 119 25.60 -4.78 2.91
CA THR A 119 26.22 -4.96 4.21
C THR A 119 25.46 -4.13 5.23
N TRP A 120 25.04 -4.75 6.33
CA TRP A 120 24.17 -4.14 7.34
C TRP A 120 24.93 -3.98 8.64
N GLU A 121 24.88 -2.78 9.21
CA GLU A 121 25.47 -2.43 10.49
C GLU A 121 24.37 -2.23 11.51
N MET A 122 24.55 -2.79 12.72
CA MET A 122 23.64 -2.56 13.85
C MET A 122 23.78 -1.13 14.35
N ILE A 123 22.66 -0.47 14.55
CA ILE A 123 22.59 0.88 15.12
C ILE A 123 22.30 0.73 16.60
N ASP A 124 23.12 1.32 17.46
CA ASP A 124 22.82 1.42 18.88
C ASP A 124 21.76 2.52 19.10
N HIS A 125 20.88 2.35 20.10
CA HIS A 125 19.83 3.32 20.42
C HIS A 125 20.39 4.71 20.79
N SER A 126 21.65 4.75 21.19
CA SER A 126 22.45 5.93 21.51
C SER A 126 22.79 6.77 20.26
N ASP A 127 22.87 6.14 19.09
CA ASP A 127 23.23 6.79 17.83
C ASP A 127 21.97 7.43 17.22
N ILE A 128 21.69 8.66 17.62
CA ILE A 128 20.71 9.49 16.92
C ILE A 128 21.19 9.62 15.46
N LEU A 129 20.44 9.01 14.55
CA LEU A 129 20.70 9.10 13.12
C LEU A 129 20.38 10.52 12.65
N HIS A 130 21.33 11.44 12.80
CA HIS A 130 21.20 12.83 12.36
C HIS A 130 20.91 12.96 10.86
N GLU A 131 21.27 11.94 10.08
CA GLU A 131 21.03 11.86 8.64
C GLU A 131 19.64 11.30 8.29
N PHE A 132 18.89 10.77 9.28
CA PHE A 132 17.55 10.27 9.02
C PHE A 132 16.57 11.44 8.88
N PRO A 133 15.71 11.46 7.85
CA PRO A 133 14.78 12.56 7.63
C PRO A 133 13.84 12.76 8.81
N ILE A 134 13.83 13.97 9.37
CA ILE A 134 12.83 14.39 10.34
C ILE A 134 11.64 14.93 9.53
N MET A 135 10.46 14.32 9.72
CA MET A 135 9.23 14.75 9.06
C MET A 135 8.11 14.94 10.07
N THR A 136 7.29 15.94 9.82
CA THR A 136 6.04 16.19 10.55
C THR A 136 4.98 15.16 10.19
N GLU A 137 3.96 15.00 11.04
CA GLU A 137 2.85 14.09 10.76
C GLU A 137 2.15 14.44 9.43
N ASP A 138 1.97 15.73 9.14
CA ASP A 138 1.38 16.19 7.89
C ASP A 138 2.24 15.84 6.67
N GLU A 139 3.57 15.97 6.75
CA GLU A 139 4.47 15.55 5.67
C GLU A 139 4.42 14.05 5.44
N ILE A 140 4.36 13.24 6.51
CA ILE A 140 4.21 11.79 6.39
C ILE A 140 2.86 11.46 5.75
N ILE A 141 1.77 12.12 6.18
CA ILE A 141 0.43 11.89 5.64
C ILE A 141 0.37 12.22 4.15
N ASN A 142 0.96 13.33 3.74
CA ASN A 142 0.85 13.86 2.38
C ASN A 142 1.88 13.27 1.40
N ASN A 143 3.11 12.97 1.86
CA ASN A 143 4.22 12.58 0.98
C ASN A 143 4.54 11.09 1.02
N ILE A 144 4.30 10.41 2.14
CA ILE A 144 4.66 9.00 2.31
C ILE A 144 3.42 8.10 2.25
N THR A 145 2.38 8.48 2.98
CA THR A 145 1.15 7.70 3.07
C THR A 145 0.08 8.22 2.11
N LEU A 146 -1.03 7.50 2.01
CA LEU A 146 -2.22 7.93 1.27
C LEU A 146 -3.36 8.33 2.21
N GLY A 147 -3.00 8.86 3.38
CA GLY A 147 -3.92 9.25 4.43
C GLY A 147 -3.72 8.51 5.75
N ILE A 148 -4.43 8.97 6.77
CA ILE A 148 -4.22 8.60 8.18
C ILE A 148 -4.42 7.11 8.49
N TYR A 149 -5.10 6.37 7.61
CA TYR A 149 -5.32 4.93 7.80
C TYR A 149 -4.01 4.14 7.88
N GLN A 150 -3.05 4.44 6.99
CA GLN A 150 -1.77 3.72 6.95
C GLN A 150 -0.93 4.03 8.19
N LEU A 151 -0.99 5.27 8.68
CA LEU A 151 -0.32 5.67 9.91
C LEU A 151 -0.90 4.94 11.14
N LYS A 152 -2.23 4.85 11.24
CA LYS A 152 -2.91 4.09 12.31
C LYS A 152 -2.55 2.61 12.31
N ARG A 153 -2.27 2.02 11.14
CA ARG A 153 -1.84 0.62 11.01
C ARG A 153 -0.34 0.39 11.21
N ALA A 154 0.48 1.45 11.16
CA ALA A 154 1.93 1.33 11.21
C ALA A 154 2.40 0.59 12.47
N ARG A 155 1.79 0.87 13.63
CA ARG A 155 2.11 0.20 14.89
C ARG A 155 1.86 -1.30 14.83
N SER A 156 0.65 -1.73 14.45
CA SER A 156 0.32 -3.17 14.37
C SER A 156 1.22 -3.90 13.36
N TYR A 157 1.59 -3.24 12.27
CA TYR A 157 2.53 -3.81 11.30
C TYR A 157 3.95 -3.93 11.88
N ALA A 158 4.41 -2.94 12.64
CA ALA A 158 5.70 -3.00 13.33
C ALA A 158 5.74 -4.13 14.37
N GLU A 159 4.66 -4.30 15.14
CA GLU A 159 4.50 -5.38 16.12
C GLU A 159 4.49 -6.78 15.46
N GLU A 160 3.89 -6.91 14.28
CA GLU A 160 3.90 -8.17 13.51
C GLU A 160 5.30 -8.52 12.98
N CYS A 161 6.12 -7.52 12.66
CA CYS A 161 7.51 -7.70 12.23
C CYS A 161 8.47 -8.02 13.39
N SER A 162 8.12 -7.70 14.64
CA SER A 162 8.94 -7.98 15.82
C SER A 162 8.64 -9.37 16.38
N THR A 163 9.10 -10.44 15.72
CA THR A 163 8.93 -11.82 16.21
C THR A 163 9.82 -12.19 17.41
N THR A 164 10.57 -11.25 18.00
CA THR A 164 11.39 -11.50 19.20
C THR A 164 10.84 -10.70 20.36
N THR A 165 9.87 -11.28 21.08
CA THR A 165 9.48 -10.79 22.39
C THR A 165 10.53 -11.26 23.39
N ASP A 166 11.37 -10.36 23.90
CA ASP A 166 12.14 -10.67 25.10
C ASP A 166 11.17 -10.82 26.29
N LEU A 167 11.57 -11.61 27.29
CA LEU A 167 10.79 -12.01 28.48
C LEU A 167 10.20 -10.86 29.32
N THR A 168 10.44 -9.61 28.93
CA THR A 168 10.02 -8.36 29.59
C THR A 168 8.86 -7.64 28.90
N ALA A 169 8.30 -8.19 27.81
CA ALA A 169 7.22 -7.58 27.00
C ALA A 169 7.57 -6.23 26.34
N ALA A 170 8.85 -5.84 26.33
CA ALA A 170 9.34 -4.71 25.54
C ALA A 170 9.57 -5.15 24.09
N VAL A 171 9.05 -4.39 23.13
CA VAL A 171 9.33 -4.62 21.71
C VAL A 171 10.73 -4.11 21.41
N ASN A 172 11.70 -5.01 21.31
CA ASN A 172 13.08 -4.66 20.97
C ASN A 172 13.27 -4.72 19.46
N TYR A 173 13.17 -3.56 18.81
CA TYR A 173 13.50 -3.43 17.39
C TYR A 173 15.02 -3.41 17.21
N LYS A 174 15.58 -4.39 16.50
CA LYS A 174 16.98 -4.31 16.07
C LYS A 174 17.04 -3.50 14.80
N ILE A 175 17.57 -2.28 14.89
CA ILE A 175 17.67 -1.39 13.74
C ILE A 175 19.03 -1.59 13.09
N GLN A 176 19.02 -1.75 11.76
CA GLN A 176 20.23 -1.86 10.97
C GLN A 176 20.25 -0.82 9.86
N ARG A 177 21.39 -0.17 9.65
CA ARG A 177 21.63 0.71 8.49
C ARG A 177 22.39 -0.02 7.41
N CYS A 178 22.11 0.32 6.17
CA CYS A 178 22.90 -0.14 5.03
C CYS A 178 24.22 0.65 4.97
N GLN A 179 25.36 -0.03 4.93
CA GLN A 179 26.66 0.62 4.83
C GLN A 179 26.83 1.37 3.50
N GLU A 180 26.25 0.86 2.41
CA GLU A 180 26.33 1.50 1.09
C GLU A 180 25.37 2.70 0.98
N PHE A 181 24.29 2.70 1.77
CA PHE A 181 23.25 3.73 1.76
C PHE A 181 22.84 4.06 3.20
N PRO A 182 23.54 4.97 3.89
CA PRO A 182 23.31 5.27 5.31
C PRO A 182 21.87 5.71 5.63
N ASN A 183 21.17 6.27 4.64
CA ASN A 183 19.77 6.69 4.73
C ASN A 183 18.76 5.54 4.58
N ILE A 184 19.20 4.31 4.27
CA ILE A 184 18.35 3.12 4.19
C ILE A 184 18.51 2.32 5.48
N ILE A 185 17.39 2.14 6.16
CA ILE A 185 17.30 1.44 7.43
C ILE A 185 16.35 0.26 7.28
N ARG A 186 16.66 -0.84 7.96
CA ARG A 186 15.72 -1.95 8.15
C ARG A 186 15.58 -2.28 9.63
N VAL A 187 14.42 -2.84 9.95
CA VAL A 187 14.17 -3.50 11.24
C VAL A 187 14.47 -4.99 11.05
N ALA A 188 15.25 -5.56 11.96
CA ALA A 188 15.70 -6.95 12.00
C ALA A 188 15.20 -7.67 13.27
#